data_AF-A0AAV1VDS0-F1
#
_entry.id   AF-A0AAV1VDS0-F1
#
_cell.length_a   1.000
_cell.length_b   1.000
_cell.length_c   1.000
_cell.angle_alpha   90.00
_cell.angle_beta   90.00
_cell.angle_gamma   90.00
#
_symmetry.space_group_name_H-M   'P 1'
#
loop_
_entity.id
_entity.type
_entity.pdbx_description
1 polymer ?
#
loop_
_entity_poly.entity_id
_entity_poly.type
_entity_poly.pdbx_seq_one_letter_code
_entity_poly.pdbx_strand_id
1 'polypeptide(L)'
;MITRQLYNANWSYLSKRRFDAILADNDRENSKRLEHFYNTGDHVMLRVPKKFRAKLHAVATGPFVIRQVHSNGTVTIDKGAMAERVSIRRIFPC
;
A
#
# COMPACT_ATOMS: atom_id res chain seq x y z
N MET A 1 10.54 39.08 -36.86
CA MET A 1 10.77 39.57 -35.48
C MET A 1 10.45 38.40 -34.53
N ILE A 2 11.47 37.72 -33.98
CA ILE A 2 11.23 36.60 -33.06
C ILE A 2 11.17 37.18 -31.65
N THR A 3 10.00 37.18 -31.03
CA THR A 3 9.84 37.58 -29.63
C THR A 3 10.33 36.45 -28.72
N ARG A 4 11.36 36.73 -27.92
CA ARG A 4 11.86 35.80 -26.90
C ARG A 4 10.88 35.82 -25.73
N GLN A 5 9.77 35.10 -25.85
CA GLN A 5 8.78 35.01 -24.78
C GLN A 5 9.38 34.21 -23.61
N LEU A 6 9.64 34.89 -22.49
CA LEU A 6 10.09 34.25 -21.26
C LEU A 6 8.91 33.47 -20.68
N TYR A 7 8.99 32.14 -20.76
CA TYR A 7 8.05 31.26 -20.08
C TYR A 7 8.29 31.34 -18.57
N ASN A 8 7.32 31.91 -17.84
CA ASN A 8 7.30 31.88 -16.39
C ASN A 8 6.45 30.69 -15.93
N ALA A 9 7.08 29.65 -15.40
CA ALA A 9 6.37 28.52 -14.82
C ALA A 9 5.65 28.96 -13.54
N ASN A 10 4.33 28.73 -13.47
CA ASN A 10 3.59 28.89 -12.22
C ASN A 10 3.84 27.67 -11.32
N TRP A 11 4.96 27.71 -10.59
CA TRP A 11 5.37 26.64 -9.68
C TRP A 11 4.34 26.35 -8.59
N SER A 12 3.66 27.38 -8.08
CA SER A 12 2.60 27.20 -7.08
C SER A 12 1.45 26.36 -7.62
N TYR A 13 1.01 26.63 -8.85
CA TYR A 13 -0.04 25.85 -9.50
C TYR A 13 0.38 24.40 -9.76
N LEU A 14 1.60 24.18 -10.27
CA LEU A 14 2.12 22.84 -10.53
C LEU A 14 2.25 22.01 -9.24
N SER A 15 2.75 22.61 -8.16
CA SER A 15 2.86 21.96 -6.86
C SER A 15 1.50 21.59 -6.29
N LYS A 16 0.52 22.51 -6.34
CA LYS A 16 -0.85 22.23 -5.90
C LYS A 16 -1.47 21.09 -6.70
N ARG A 17 -1.37 21.13 -8.03
CA ARG A 17 -1.91 20.07 -8.90
C ARG A 17 -1.30 18.70 -8.60
N ARG A 18 0.01 18.63 -8.32
CA ARG A 18 0.68 17.38 -7.92
C ARG A 18 0.18 16.89 -6.57
N PHE A 19 0.01 17.79 -5.61
CA PHE A 19 -0.53 17.46 -4.29
C PHE A 19 -1.96 16.91 -4.39
N ASP A 20 -2.84 17.59 -5.14
CA ASP A 20 -4.22 17.16 -5.35
C ASP A 20 -4.29 15.76 -6.02
N ALA A 21 -3.40 15.49 -6.98
CA ALA A 21 -3.30 14.17 -7.61
C ALA A 21 -2.86 13.07 -6.62
N ILE A 22 -1.89 13.37 -5.74
CA ILE A 22 -1.44 12.43 -4.69
C ILE A 22 -2.57 12.12 -3.71
N LEU A 23 -3.35 13.13 -3.30
CA LEU A 23 -4.50 12.93 -2.42
C LEU A 23 -5.55 12.04 -3.08
N ALA A 24 -5.93 12.33 -4.33
CA ALA A 24 -6.90 11.51 -5.06
C ALA A 24 -6.43 10.04 -5.23
N ASP A 25 -5.14 9.82 -5.48
CA ASP A 25 -4.58 8.47 -5.56
C ASP A 25 -4.60 7.75 -4.21
N ASN A 26 -4.28 8.44 -3.12
CA ASN A 26 -4.35 7.90 -1.75
C ASN A 26 -5.80 7.52 -1.39
N ASP A 27 -6.78 8.37 -1.69
CA ASP A 27 -8.19 8.10 -1.43
C ASP A 27 -8.68 6.89 -2.24
N ARG A 28 -8.31 6.82 -3.52
CA ARG A 28 -8.63 5.68 -4.37
C ARG A 28 -8.02 4.38 -3.84
N GLU A 29 -6.77 4.41 -3.40
CA GLU A 29 -6.09 3.23 -2.83
C GLU A 29 -6.75 2.79 -1.51
N ASN A 30 -7.09 3.75 -0.64
CA ASN A 30 -7.70 3.48 0.66
C ASN A 30 -9.20 3.14 0.58
N SER A 31 -9.90 3.47 -0.51
CA SER A 31 -11.36 3.26 -0.66
C SER A 31 -11.83 1.81 -0.44
N LYS A 32 -10.96 0.83 -0.71
CA LYS A 32 -11.27 -0.61 -0.57
C LYS A 32 -10.70 -1.22 0.71
N ARG A 33 -10.10 -0.40 1.56
CA ARG A 33 -9.41 -0.86 2.75
C ARG A 33 -10.43 -1.13 3.86
N LEU A 34 -10.32 -2.30 4.48
CA LEU A 34 -11.04 -2.57 5.71
C LEU A 34 -10.38 -1.83 6.87
N GLU A 35 -11.19 -1.11 7.63
CA GLU A 35 -10.80 -0.61 8.94
C GLU A 35 -10.71 -1.79 9.89
N HIS A 36 -9.49 -2.17 10.25
CA HIS A 36 -9.22 -3.28 11.14
C HIS A 36 -8.00 -2.99 12.00
N PHE A 37 -8.15 -3.21 13.31
CA PHE A 37 -7.07 -3.07 14.28
C PHE A 37 -6.38 -4.42 14.45
N TYR A 38 -5.20 -4.53 13.86
CA TYR A 38 -4.39 -5.75 13.96
C TYR A 38 -3.71 -5.84 15.32
N ASN A 39 -3.76 -7.01 15.92
CA ASN A 39 -3.12 -7.36 17.17
C ASN A 39 -2.15 -8.52 16.98
N THR A 40 -1.24 -8.68 17.94
CA THR A 40 -0.37 -9.86 18.01
C THR A 40 -1.21 -11.11 18.27
N GLY A 41 -1.00 -12.17 17.50
CA GLY A 41 -1.77 -13.42 17.56
C GLY A 41 -2.87 -13.54 16.50
N ASP A 42 -3.23 -12.44 15.83
CA ASP A 42 -4.25 -12.47 14.77
C ASP A 42 -3.78 -13.27 13.56
N HIS A 43 -4.72 -13.98 12.93
CA HIS A 43 -4.48 -14.70 11.69
C HIS A 43 -4.85 -13.81 10.51
N VAL A 44 -3.92 -13.67 9.57
CA VAL A 44 -4.08 -12.83 8.39
C VAL A 44 -3.65 -13.55 7.12
N MET A 45 -4.34 -13.27 6.02
CA MET A 45 -3.90 -13.69 4.70
C MET A 45 -3.02 -12.62 4.07
N LEU A 46 -1.96 -13.04 3.39
CA LEU A 46 -1.06 -12.17 2.63
C LEU A 46 -1.44 -12.15 1.16
N ARG A 47 -1.71 -10.97 0.61
CA ARG A 47 -2.04 -10.78 -0.80
C ARG A 47 -0.80 -10.95 -1.70
N VAL A 48 -0.93 -11.81 -2.70
CA VAL A 48 0.09 -12.05 -3.72
C VAL A 48 -0.02 -10.95 -4.79
N PRO A 49 1.05 -10.20 -5.10
CA PRO A 49 0.99 -9.15 -6.11
C PRO A 49 0.67 -9.72 -7.49
N LYS A 50 -0.19 -9.02 -8.25
CA LYS A 50 -0.64 -9.47 -9.59
C LYS A 50 0.53 -9.73 -10.55
N LYS A 51 1.63 -8.97 -10.44
CA LYS A 51 2.84 -9.13 -11.25
C LYS A 51 3.49 -10.52 -11.10
N PHE A 52 3.39 -11.12 -9.92
CA PHE A 52 4.00 -12.41 -9.60
C PHE A 52 2.99 -13.57 -9.58
N ARG A 53 1.74 -13.31 -9.99
CA ARG A 53 0.64 -14.27 -9.91
C ARG A 53 0.20 -14.70 -11.31
N ALA A 54 0.37 -15.97 -11.65
CA ALA A 54 -0.27 -16.55 -12.83
C ALA A 54 -1.79 -16.62 -12.65
N LYS A 55 -2.55 -16.63 -13.76
CA LYS A 55 -4.01 -16.39 -13.76
C LYS A 55 -4.80 -17.35 -12.86
N LEU A 56 -4.35 -18.59 -12.73
CA LEU A 56 -5.02 -19.64 -11.96
C LEU A 56 -4.55 -19.75 -10.50
N HIS A 57 -3.50 -19.01 -10.10
CA HIS A 57 -2.99 -19.08 -8.74
C HIS A 57 -3.84 -18.26 -7.76
N ALA A 58 -3.86 -18.71 -6.51
CA ALA A 58 -4.56 -18.06 -5.42
C ALA A 58 -4.16 -16.57 -5.28
N VAL A 59 -5.15 -15.73 -5.00
CA VAL A 59 -4.97 -14.27 -4.83
C VAL A 59 -4.17 -13.94 -3.57
N ALA A 60 -4.21 -14.83 -2.58
CA ALA A 60 -3.56 -14.68 -1.30
C ALA A 60 -3.05 -16.02 -0.77
N THR A 61 -2.15 -15.95 0.20
CA THR A 61 -1.49 -17.08 0.84
C THR A 61 -1.58 -16.93 2.36
N GLY A 62 -1.57 -18.03 3.10
CA GLY A 62 -1.80 -18.03 4.54
C GLY A 62 -3.20 -18.51 4.87
N PRO A 63 -3.51 -18.77 6.14
CA PRO A 63 -3.31 -17.82 7.24
C PRO A 63 -1.90 -17.79 7.83
N PHE A 64 -1.44 -16.60 8.20
CA PHE A 64 -0.20 -16.38 8.94
C PHE A 64 -0.53 -15.64 10.24
N VAL A 65 0.20 -15.97 11.31
CA VAL A 65 0.02 -15.33 12.61
C VAL A 65 0.85 -14.05 12.66
N ILE A 66 0.26 -12.97 13.14
CA ILE A 66 1.01 -11.74 13.43
C ILE A 66 1.80 -11.93 14.72
N ARG A 67 3.14 -11.85 14.61
CA ARG A 67 4.05 -11.91 15.76
C ARG A 67 4.28 -10.56 16.41
N GLN A 68 4.25 -9.49 15.63
CA GLN A 68 4.47 -8.13 16.13
C GLN A 68 3.79 -7.10 15.24
N VAL A 69 3.14 -6.12 15.85
CA VAL A 69 2.58 -4.94 15.18
C VAL A 69 3.50 -3.74 15.39
N HIS A 70 3.79 -2.99 14.32
CA HIS A 70 4.64 -1.80 14.37
C HIS A 70 3.81 -0.54 14.20
N SER A 71 4.25 0.57 14.79
CA SER A 71 3.56 1.87 14.73
C SER A 71 3.52 2.49 13.33
N ASN A 72 4.44 2.10 12.43
CA ASN A 72 4.53 2.62 11.07
C ASN A 72 3.58 1.92 10.06
N GLY A 73 2.60 1.16 10.54
CA GLY A 73 1.64 0.46 9.68
C GLY A 73 2.24 -0.76 8.96
N THR A 74 3.21 -1.42 9.60
CA THR A 74 3.72 -2.73 9.17
C THR A 74 3.51 -3.75 10.27
N VAL A 75 3.42 -5.01 9.91
CA VAL A 75 3.35 -6.13 10.84
C VAL A 75 4.39 -7.16 10.46
N THR A 76 4.92 -7.85 11.46
CA THR A 76 5.77 -9.03 11.27
C THR A 76 4.87 -10.25 11.35
N ILE A 77 4.77 -11.00 10.26
CA ILE A 77 4.03 -12.27 10.18
C ILE A 77 4.99 -13.45 10.30
N ASP A 78 4.51 -14.53 10.90
CA ASP A 78 5.23 -15.79 10.99
C ASP A 78 4.86 -16.72 9.82
N LYS A 79 5.86 -17.13 9.03
CA LYS A 79 5.71 -18.13 7.96
C LYS A 79 6.26 -19.50 8.36
N GLY A 80 6.49 -19.72 9.65
CA GLY A 80 7.07 -20.94 10.20
C GLY A 80 8.60 -20.91 10.12
N ALA A 81 9.17 -21.05 8.92
CA ALA A 81 10.62 -21.08 8.74
C ALA A 81 11.27 -19.68 8.78
N MET A 82 10.52 -18.63 8.47
CA MET A 82 11.00 -17.25 8.55
C MET A 82 9.89 -16.30 9.02
N ALA A 83 10.31 -15.19 9.60
CA ALA A 83 9.44 -14.03 9.84
C ALA A 83 9.56 -13.04 8.67
N GLU A 84 8.43 -12.54 8.17
CA GLU A 84 8.41 -11.51 7.12
C GLU A 84 7.77 -10.23 7.65
N ARG A 85 8.39 -9.08 7.39
CA ARG A 85 7.74 -7.78 7.65
C ARG A 85 6.96 -7.32 6.43
N VAL A 86 5.65 -7.13 6.62
CA VAL A 86 4.71 -6.77 5.57
C VAL A 86 3.92 -5.52 5.93
N SER A 87 3.54 -4.73 4.93
CA SER A 87 2.62 -3.61 5.14
C SER A 87 1.22 -4.14 5.39
N ILE A 88 0.49 -3.49 6.31
CA ILE A 88 -0.94 -3.78 6.57
C ILE A 88 -1.81 -3.61 5.31
N ARG A 89 -1.34 -2.87 4.29
CA ARG A 89 -2.02 -2.74 2.98
C ARG A 89 -2.01 -4.02 2.15
N ARG A 90 -1.13 -4.97 2.49
CA ARG A 90 -0.96 -6.23 1.75
C ARG A 90 -1.62 -7.41 2.45
N ILE A 91 -2.20 -7.22 3.62
CA ILE A 91 -2.84 -8.29 4.39
C ILE A 91 -4.32 -7.99 4.58
N PHE A 92 -5.08 -9.03 4.88
CA PHE A 92 -6.48 -8.92 5.28
C PHE A 92 -6.77 -9.97 6.35
N PRO A 93 -7.65 -9.65 7.32
CA PRO A 93 -8.04 -10.60 8.36
C PRO A 93 -8.70 -11.83 7.73
N CYS A 94 -8.44 -13.00 8.33
CA CYS A 94 -9.04 -14.28 7.97
C CYS A 94 -10.47 -14.42 8.50
#